data_AF-A0A2E2C3I3-F1
#
_entry.id   AF-A0A2E2C3I3-F1
#
_cell.length_a   1.000
_cell.length_b   1.000
_cell.length_c   1.000
_cell.angle_alpha   90.00
_cell.angle_beta   90.00
_cell.angle_gamma   90.00
#
_symmetry.space_group_name_H-M   'P 1'
#
loop_
_entity.id
_entity.type
_entity.pdbx_description
1 polymer ?
#
loop_
_entity_poly.entity_id
_entity_poly.type
_entity_poly.pdbx_seq_one_letter_code
_entity_poly.pdbx_strand_id
1 'polypeptide(L)'
;MKRAHFRLMTVGAVGLLISMTMVAFADDAKEAAIKKDRKRIAGTWKIVSLEINGNKSSNEDASKLKVINDVDGSWSLHSEGNEVGRGTTTIDPTQTPKTIDIKSTTGQDQGKTMLGIYEVDKNKRKLCFAPAGQNRPTEFSSTAANQHILVKFERVKGKKEISSR
;
A
#
# COMPACT_ATOMS: atom_id res chain seq x y z
N MET A 1 -6.90 9.85 87.01
CA MET A 1 -8.01 10.15 86.06
C MET A 1 -7.34 10.55 84.74
N LYS A 2 -7.50 9.96 83.55
CA LYS A 2 -8.24 8.83 82.98
C LYS A 2 -7.27 8.06 82.04
N ARG A 3 -7.62 6.81 81.72
CA ARG A 3 -6.82 5.75 81.08
C ARG A 3 -6.92 5.73 79.54
N ALA A 4 -5.85 5.19 78.93
CA ALA A 4 -5.78 4.21 77.83
C ALA A 4 -6.26 4.52 76.39
N HIS A 5 -5.28 4.36 75.48
CA HIS A 5 -5.27 3.70 74.16
C HIS A 5 -6.56 3.51 73.35
N PHE A 6 -6.56 3.99 72.08
CA PHE A 6 -7.27 3.31 71.00
C PHE A 6 -6.65 3.53 69.60
N ARG A 7 -6.00 2.45 69.13
CA ARG A 7 -5.91 1.89 67.76
C ARG A 7 -5.41 2.71 66.56
N LEU A 8 -4.25 2.24 66.09
CA LEU A 8 -3.78 2.16 64.70
C LEU A 8 -4.87 1.52 63.79
N MET A 9 -5.16 2.14 62.64
CA MET A 9 -5.66 1.43 61.46
C MET A 9 -4.89 1.85 60.22
N THR A 10 -4.61 0.82 59.43
CA THR A 10 -3.74 0.66 58.27
C THR A 10 -4.20 1.36 56.99
N VAL A 11 -3.20 1.84 56.23
CA VAL A 11 -3.01 1.77 54.75
C VAL A 11 -4.26 1.60 53.87
N GLY A 12 -4.48 2.57 52.98
CA GLY A 12 -5.20 2.40 51.71
C GLY A 12 -4.32 2.85 50.55
N ALA A 13 -3.56 1.93 49.97
CA ALA A 13 -2.89 2.12 48.69
C ALA A 13 -3.87 1.81 47.53
N VAL A 14 -3.48 2.25 46.33
CA VAL A 14 -4.02 1.88 45.00
C VAL A 14 -5.01 2.87 44.38
N GLY A 15 -4.45 3.85 43.67
CA GLY A 15 -5.05 4.42 42.47
C GLY A 15 -4.21 4.03 41.26
N LEU A 16 -4.33 2.78 40.80
CA LEU A 16 -3.69 2.31 39.58
C LEU A 16 -4.40 2.96 38.39
N LEU A 17 -3.70 3.88 37.72
CA LEU A 17 -4.12 4.46 36.44
C LEU A 17 -4.34 3.35 35.40
N ILE A 18 -5.61 3.11 35.05
CA ILE A 18 -5.99 2.30 33.88
C ILE A 18 -5.57 3.09 32.64
N SER A 19 -4.40 2.78 32.09
CA SER A 19 -3.95 3.31 30.80
C SER A 19 -3.26 2.23 29.98
N MET A 20 -4.00 1.19 29.57
CA MET A 20 -3.40 0.15 28.72
C MET A 20 -4.30 -0.54 27.70
N THR A 21 -5.51 -0.04 27.42
CA THR A 21 -6.41 -0.70 26.44
C THR A 21 -6.43 -0.07 25.05
N MET A 22 -5.73 1.04 24.80
CA MET A 22 -5.86 1.75 23.52
C MET A 22 -5.00 1.17 22.38
N VAL A 23 -3.95 0.39 22.70
CA VAL A 23 -2.99 -0.10 21.69
C VAL A 23 -3.57 -1.19 20.80
N ALA A 24 -4.38 -2.12 21.35
CA ALA A 24 -4.92 -3.25 20.58
C ALA A 24 -5.89 -2.83 19.47
N PHE A 25 -6.66 -1.75 19.65
CA PHE A 25 -7.63 -1.28 18.65
C PHE A 25 -6.97 -0.68 17.40
N ALA A 26 -5.79 -0.08 17.53
CA ALA A 26 -5.11 0.57 16.43
C ALA A 26 -4.57 -0.45 15.40
N ASP A 27 -4.01 -1.56 15.88
CA ASP A 27 -3.47 -2.61 15.01
C ASP A 27 -4.58 -3.36 14.26
N ASP A 28 -5.69 -3.67 14.93
CA ASP A 28 -6.86 -4.30 14.28
C ASP A 28 -7.45 -3.40 13.17
N ALA A 29 -7.53 -2.09 13.43
CA ALA A 29 -8.02 -1.12 12.45
C ALA A 29 -7.08 -1.03 11.23
N LYS A 30 -5.77 -1.03 11.46
CA LYS A 30 -4.76 -1.03 10.39
C LYS A 30 -4.85 -2.31 9.55
N GLU A 31 -4.91 -3.47 10.16
CA GLU A 31 -5.03 -4.76 9.46
C GLU A 31 -6.33 -4.86 8.65
N ALA A 32 -7.45 -4.39 9.20
CA ALA A 32 -8.71 -4.32 8.46
C ALA A 32 -8.61 -3.39 7.24
N ALA A 33 -7.95 -2.24 7.38
CA ALA A 33 -7.70 -1.32 6.27
C ALA A 33 -6.79 -1.93 5.20
N ILE A 34 -5.72 -2.64 5.59
CA ILE A 34 -4.83 -3.37 4.68
C ILE A 34 -5.64 -4.41 3.90
N LYS A 35 -6.39 -5.28 4.58
CA LYS A 35 -7.21 -6.32 3.93
C LYS A 35 -8.22 -5.72 2.95
N LYS A 36 -8.84 -4.59 3.30
CA LYS A 36 -9.78 -3.87 2.42
C LYS A 36 -9.09 -3.36 1.15
N ASP A 37 -7.95 -2.70 1.28
CA ASP A 37 -7.24 -2.15 0.12
C ASP A 37 -6.56 -3.24 -0.71
N ARG A 38 -6.08 -4.34 -0.12
CA ARG A 38 -5.62 -5.53 -0.85
C ARG A 38 -6.69 -6.09 -1.78
N LYS A 39 -7.91 -6.28 -1.26
CA LYS A 39 -9.06 -6.73 -2.07
C LYS A 39 -9.38 -5.77 -3.22
N ARG A 40 -9.20 -4.46 -3.00
CA ARG A 40 -9.39 -3.43 -4.04
C ARG A 40 -8.25 -3.42 -5.04
N ILE A 41 -7.01 -3.65 -4.64
CA ILE A 41 -5.85 -3.67 -5.54
C ILE A 41 -5.82 -4.96 -6.36
N ALA A 42 -6.28 -6.09 -5.81
CA ALA A 42 -6.27 -7.38 -6.49
C ALA A 42 -7.00 -7.35 -7.84
N GLY A 43 -6.52 -8.14 -8.80
CA GLY A 43 -7.03 -8.26 -10.15
C GLY A 43 -6.08 -7.71 -11.22
N THR A 44 -6.57 -7.66 -12.46
CA THR A 44 -5.80 -7.21 -13.63
C THR A 44 -6.06 -5.76 -13.96
N TRP A 45 -4.99 -5.01 -14.19
CA TRP A 45 -5.00 -3.58 -14.46
C TRP A 45 -4.27 -3.27 -15.76
N LYS A 46 -4.90 -2.47 -16.63
CA LYS A 46 -4.21 -1.86 -17.78
C LYS A 46 -3.57 -0.54 -17.34
N ILE A 47 -2.39 -0.23 -17.87
CA ILE A 47 -1.77 1.07 -17.69
C ILE A 47 -2.36 2.04 -18.72
N VAL A 48 -2.89 3.17 -18.26
CA VAL A 48 -3.49 4.20 -19.11
C VAL A 48 -2.68 5.50 -19.13
N SER A 49 -1.68 5.61 -18.27
CA SER A 49 -0.68 6.68 -18.27
C SER A 49 0.56 6.18 -17.55
N LEU A 50 1.72 6.36 -18.17
CA LEU A 50 3.03 6.10 -17.59
C LEU A 50 3.89 7.34 -17.79
N GLU A 51 4.42 7.87 -16.70
CA GLU A 51 5.31 9.03 -16.68
C GLU A 51 6.57 8.65 -15.92
N ILE A 52 7.73 8.82 -16.56
CA ILE A 52 9.04 8.47 -16.01
C ILE A 52 9.92 9.70 -16.13
N ASN A 53 10.41 10.23 -15.01
CA ASN A 53 11.25 11.43 -14.96
C ASN A 53 10.63 12.61 -15.73
N GLY A 54 9.31 12.78 -15.65
CA GLY A 54 8.56 13.81 -16.38
C GLY A 54 8.26 13.49 -17.85
N ASN A 55 8.76 12.38 -18.38
CA ASN A 55 8.47 11.97 -19.76
C ASN A 55 7.27 11.04 -19.77
N LYS A 56 6.19 11.48 -20.44
CA LYS A 56 4.97 10.69 -20.60
C LYS A 56 5.08 9.75 -21.78
N SER A 57 4.88 8.46 -21.54
CA SER A 57 4.77 7.45 -22.60
C SER A 57 3.55 7.71 -23.48
N SER A 58 3.61 7.27 -24.74
CA SER A 58 2.44 7.25 -25.61
C SER A 58 1.33 6.37 -25.02
N ASN A 59 0.07 6.66 -25.37
CA ASN A 59 -1.04 5.81 -24.95
C ASN A 59 -0.90 4.38 -25.50
N GLU A 60 -0.33 4.23 -26.69
CA GLU A 60 -0.10 2.93 -27.31
C GLU A 60 0.87 2.09 -26.47
N ASP A 61 2.01 2.65 -26.09
CA ASP A 61 3.03 1.92 -25.32
C ASP A 61 2.57 1.62 -23.89
N ALA A 62 1.90 2.58 -23.25
CA ALA A 62 1.28 2.35 -21.95
C ALA A 62 0.28 1.18 -22.00
N SER A 63 -0.52 1.09 -23.08
CA SER A 63 -1.56 0.06 -23.22
C SER A 63 -1.04 -1.36 -23.44
N LYS A 64 0.21 -1.51 -23.90
CA LYS A 64 0.91 -2.80 -24.04
C LYS A 64 1.21 -3.44 -22.69
N LEU A 65 1.22 -2.64 -21.62
CA LEU A 65 1.54 -3.07 -20.27
C LEU A 65 0.30 -3.39 -19.44
N LYS A 66 0.37 -4.49 -18.69
CA LYS A 66 -0.62 -4.89 -17.69
C LYS A 66 0.06 -5.25 -16.39
N VAL A 67 -0.61 -4.97 -15.28
CA VAL A 67 -0.21 -5.44 -13.96
C VAL A 67 -1.28 -6.35 -13.41
N ILE A 68 -0.88 -7.54 -12.96
CA ILE A 68 -1.73 -8.46 -12.23
C ILE A 68 -1.32 -8.39 -10.77
N ASN A 69 -2.27 -8.19 -9.87
CA ASN A 69 -2.06 -8.15 -8.44
C ASN A 69 -2.90 -9.22 -7.74
N ASP A 70 -2.28 -9.94 -6.81
CA ASP A 70 -2.96 -10.89 -5.94
C ASP A 70 -3.28 -10.27 -4.59
N VAL A 71 -4.21 -10.90 -3.86
CA VAL A 71 -4.70 -10.39 -2.56
C VAL A 71 -3.65 -10.45 -1.46
N ASP A 72 -2.64 -11.31 -1.61
CA ASP A 72 -1.49 -11.45 -0.70
C ASP A 72 -0.44 -10.33 -0.89
N GLY A 73 -0.57 -9.52 -1.95
CA GLY A 73 0.36 -8.46 -2.30
C GLY A 73 1.40 -8.83 -3.35
N SER A 74 1.35 -10.04 -3.89
CA SER A 74 2.13 -10.44 -5.06
C SER A 74 1.70 -9.64 -6.30
N TRP A 75 2.65 -9.38 -7.19
CA TRP A 75 2.39 -8.70 -8.45
C TRP A 75 3.24 -9.26 -9.59
N SER A 76 2.71 -9.14 -10.81
CA SER A 76 3.46 -9.34 -12.05
C SER A 76 3.17 -8.23 -13.06
N LEU A 77 4.21 -7.77 -13.74
CA LEU A 77 4.16 -6.85 -14.86
C LEU A 77 4.28 -7.66 -16.14
N HIS A 78 3.36 -7.41 -17.06
CA HIS A 78 3.27 -8.09 -18.35
C HIS A 78 3.38 -7.08 -19.47
N SER A 79 4.21 -7.37 -20.48
CA SER A 79 4.28 -6.64 -21.74
C SER A 79 3.81 -7.55 -22.85
N GLU A 80 2.72 -7.17 -23.53
CA GLU A 80 2.18 -7.92 -24.68
C GLU A 80 1.91 -9.41 -24.38
N GLY A 81 1.55 -9.71 -23.13
CA GLY A 81 1.22 -11.08 -22.67
C GLY A 81 2.39 -11.86 -22.09
N ASN A 82 3.63 -11.35 -22.20
CA ASN A 82 4.80 -11.95 -21.58
C ASN A 82 5.06 -11.32 -20.21
N GLU A 83 5.30 -12.13 -19.18
CA GLU A 83 5.74 -11.63 -17.88
C GLU A 83 7.16 -11.06 -18.00
N VAL A 84 7.34 -9.79 -17.64
CA VAL A 84 8.61 -9.06 -17.71
C VAL A 84 9.12 -8.64 -16.33
N GLY A 85 8.34 -8.86 -15.28
CA GLY A 85 8.76 -8.62 -13.92
C GLY A 85 7.74 -9.12 -12.91
N ARG A 86 8.20 -9.43 -11.69
CA ARG A 86 7.34 -9.79 -10.57
C ARG A 86 7.93 -9.39 -9.24
N GLY A 87 7.09 -9.44 -8.21
CA GLY A 87 7.54 -9.21 -6.85
C GLY A 87 6.40 -9.20 -5.85
N THR A 88 6.63 -8.53 -4.74
CA THR A 88 5.65 -8.34 -3.68
C THR A 88 5.52 -6.87 -3.31
N THR A 89 4.46 -6.54 -2.57
CA THR A 89 4.24 -5.21 -2.01
C THR A 89 3.89 -5.30 -0.55
N THR A 90 4.21 -4.26 0.23
CA THR A 90 3.59 -3.96 1.53
C THR A 90 2.84 -2.63 1.41
N ILE A 91 1.75 -2.45 2.15
CA ILE A 91 0.95 -1.21 2.08
C ILE A 91 0.62 -0.70 3.48
N ASP A 92 0.54 0.63 3.62
CA ASP A 92 -0.04 1.28 4.79
C ASP A 92 -1.14 2.25 4.37
N PRO A 93 -2.42 1.82 4.43
CA PRO A 93 -3.56 2.66 4.10
C PRO A 93 -3.88 3.73 5.16
N THR A 94 -3.21 3.72 6.32
CA THR A 94 -3.44 4.68 7.41
C THR A 94 -2.65 5.98 7.24
N GLN A 95 -1.66 5.96 6.35
CA GLN A 95 -0.85 7.13 6.01
C GLN A 95 -1.57 8.04 4.99
N THR A 96 -1.20 9.32 4.97
CA THR A 96 -1.72 10.30 4.01
C THR A 96 -0.56 11.03 3.34
N PRO A 97 -0.30 10.82 2.03
CA PRO A 97 -0.91 9.82 1.15
C PRO A 97 -0.67 8.37 1.61
N LYS A 98 -1.51 7.41 1.16
CA LYS A 98 -1.31 5.99 1.48
C LYS A 98 0.01 5.50 0.90
N THR A 99 0.75 4.70 1.66
CA THR A 99 2.11 4.29 1.28
C THR A 99 2.16 2.84 0.79
N ILE A 100 3.09 2.56 -0.12
CA ILE A 100 3.33 1.23 -0.68
C ILE A 100 4.84 1.03 -0.87
N ASP A 101 5.34 -0.14 -0.49
CA ASP A 101 6.71 -0.54 -0.81
C ASP A 101 6.66 -1.65 -1.84
N ILE A 102 7.45 -1.52 -2.89
CA ILE A 102 7.45 -2.43 -4.03
C ILE A 102 8.78 -3.16 -4.03
N LYS A 103 8.77 -4.46 -3.72
CA LYS A 103 9.94 -5.31 -3.76
C LYS A 103 9.93 -6.10 -5.06
N SER A 104 10.94 -5.90 -5.90
CA SER A 104 11.13 -6.69 -7.13
C SER A 104 11.91 -7.97 -6.83
N THR A 105 11.46 -9.11 -7.37
CA THR A 105 12.16 -10.40 -7.21
C THR A 105 12.78 -10.92 -8.50
N THR A 106 12.65 -10.18 -9.60
CA THR A 106 13.22 -10.47 -10.92
C THR A 106 13.70 -9.20 -11.60
N GLY A 107 14.46 -9.35 -12.70
CA GLY A 107 14.90 -8.24 -13.54
C GLY A 107 15.98 -7.37 -12.91
N GLN A 108 16.23 -6.20 -13.50
CA GLN A 108 17.34 -5.30 -13.11
C GLN A 108 17.24 -4.78 -11.66
N ASP A 109 16.02 -4.77 -11.09
CA ASP A 109 15.76 -4.31 -9.73
C ASP A 109 15.54 -5.47 -8.74
N GLN A 110 15.90 -6.70 -9.11
CA GLN A 110 15.83 -7.85 -8.22
C GLN A 110 16.50 -7.55 -6.87
N GLY A 111 15.77 -7.83 -5.79
CA GLY A 111 16.22 -7.62 -4.42
C GLY A 111 16.10 -6.19 -3.91
N LYS A 112 15.76 -5.22 -4.77
CA LYS A 112 15.56 -3.82 -4.38
C LYS A 112 14.12 -3.56 -3.96
N THR A 113 13.96 -2.56 -3.09
CA THR A 113 12.68 -2.02 -2.67
C THR A 113 12.56 -0.58 -3.13
N MET A 114 11.47 -0.26 -3.83
CA MET A 114 11.10 1.09 -4.23
C MET A 114 9.99 1.59 -3.30
N LEU A 115 10.12 2.83 -2.84
CA LEU A 115 9.15 3.46 -1.95
C LEU A 115 8.16 4.30 -2.75
N GLY A 116 6.88 4.14 -2.46
CA GLY A 116 5.83 4.84 -3.20
C GLY A 116 4.61 5.22 -2.39
N ILE A 117 3.69 5.88 -3.07
CA ILE A 117 2.36 6.24 -2.60
C ILE A 117 1.31 5.76 -3.60
N TYR A 118 0.10 5.51 -3.14
CA TYR A 118 -0.98 5.03 -4.00
C TYR A 118 -2.34 5.59 -3.64
N GLU A 119 -3.23 5.58 -4.63
CA GLU A 119 -4.66 5.78 -4.49
C GLU A 119 -5.37 4.63 -5.19
N VAL A 120 -6.45 4.09 -4.61
CA VAL A 120 -7.23 3.01 -5.22
C VAL A 120 -8.71 3.24 -5.03
N ASP A 121 -9.42 3.23 -6.16
CA ASP A 121 -10.87 3.23 -6.26
C ASP A 121 -11.36 1.91 -6.86
N LYS A 122 -12.67 1.83 -7.17
CA LYS A 122 -13.28 0.62 -7.73
C LYS A 122 -12.62 0.17 -9.04
N ASN A 123 -12.43 1.10 -9.98
CA ASN A 123 -11.98 0.81 -11.35
C ASN A 123 -10.73 1.59 -11.76
N LYS A 124 -10.20 2.46 -10.90
CA LYS A 124 -9.02 3.29 -11.16
C LYS A 124 -8.06 3.19 -9.99
N ARG A 125 -6.76 3.27 -10.27
CA ARG A 125 -5.74 3.45 -9.23
C ARG A 125 -4.59 4.30 -9.75
N LYS A 126 -3.86 4.92 -8.84
CA LYS A 126 -2.61 5.64 -9.11
C LYS A 126 -1.50 5.06 -8.24
N LEU A 127 -0.30 5.04 -8.79
CA LEU A 127 0.92 4.65 -8.09
C LEU A 127 2.00 5.67 -8.45
N CYS A 128 2.68 6.23 -7.45
CA CYS A 128 3.86 7.04 -7.65
C CYS A 128 4.99 6.49 -6.79
N PHE A 129 6.14 6.18 -7.36
CA PHE A 129 7.27 5.64 -6.61
C PHE A 129 8.59 6.23 -7.08
N ALA A 130 9.55 6.27 -6.16
CA ALA A 130 10.89 6.72 -6.44
C ALA A 130 11.81 5.52 -6.78
N PRO A 131 12.88 5.74 -7.55
CA PRO A 131 13.95 4.75 -7.72
C PRO A 131 14.46 4.23 -6.37
N ALA A 132 14.94 2.99 -6.35
CA ALA A 132 15.46 2.38 -5.12
C ALA A 132 16.58 3.23 -4.51
N GLY A 133 16.52 3.43 -3.19
CA GLY A 133 17.47 4.28 -2.45
C GLY A 133 17.07 5.75 -2.37
N GLN A 134 15.98 6.18 -3.03
CA GLN A 134 15.44 7.52 -2.89
C GLN A 134 14.28 7.59 -1.89
N ASN A 135 13.97 8.81 -1.44
CA ASN A 135 12.88 9.07 -0.51
C ASN A 135 11.52 8.78 -1.15
N ARG A 136 10.55 8.40 -0.31
CA ARG A 136 9.17 8.20 -0.73
C ARG A 136 8.59 9.51 -1.29
N PRO A 137 7.88 9.48 -2.43
CA PRO A 137 7.13 10.64 -2.91
C PRO A 137 6.11 11.12 -1.87
N THR A 138 5.94 12.43 -1.74
CA THR A 138 4.91 13.05 -0.90
C THR A 138 3.68 13.49 -1.69
N GLU A 139 3.78 13.50 -3.03
CA GLU A 139 2.73 13.87 -3.97
C GLU A 139 2.82 13.02 -5.24
N PHE A 140 1.70 12.97 -5.99
CA PHE A 140 1.63 12.24 -7.26
C PHE A 140 2.19 13.07 -8.42
N SER A 141 3.51 13.24 -8.44
CA SER A 141 4.22 13.98 -9.49
C SER A 141 5.44 13.21 -10.01
N SER A 142 5.64 13.24 -11.32
CA SER A 142 6.86 12.76 -12.00
C SER A 142 7.46 13.92 -12.77
N THR A 143 8.70 14.27 -12.46
CA THR A 143 9.45 15.35 -13.10
C THR A 143 10.90 14.91 -13.30
N ALA A 144 11.63 15.63 -14.15
CA ALA A 144 13.07 15.37 -14.30
C ALA A 144 13.83 15.58 -12.98
N ALA A 145 13.35 16.48 -12.11
CA ALA A 145 13.97 16.81 -10.83
C ALA A 145 13.75 15.74 -9.77
N ASN A 146 12.51 15.22 -9.63
CA ASN A 146 12.19 14.21 -8.61
C ASN A 146 12.42 12.77 -9.08
N GLN A 147 12.55 12.55 -10.39
CA GLN A 147 12.83 11.25 -11.00
C GLN A 147 11.82 10.15 -10.65
N HIS A 148 10.61 10.52 -10.23
CA HIS A 148 9.60 9.54 -9.86
C HIS A 148 9.01 8.87 -11.11
N ILE A 149 8.43 7.70 -10.87
CA ILE A 149 7.60 6.99 -11.83
C ILE A 149 6.14 7.15 -11.38
N LEU A 150 5.31 7.78 -12.21
CA LEU A 150 3.88 7.94 -11.98
C LEU A 150 3.08 7.08 -12.96
N VAL A 151 2.24 6.21 -12.42
CA VAL A 151 1.44 5.26 -13.19
C VAL A 151 -0.03 5.41 -12.83
N LYS A 152 -0.88 5.55 -13.86
CA LYS A 152 -2.35 5.53 -13.72
C LYS A 152 -2.88 4.29 -14.39
N PHE A 153 -3.83 3.63 -13.72
CA PHE A 153 -4.37 2.37 -14.16
C PHE A 153 -5.89 2.41 -14.24
N GLU A 154 -6.42 1.56 -15.11
CA GLU A 154 -7.83 1.19 -15.12
C GLU A 154 -7.96 -0.33 -15.00
N ARG A 155 -8.98 -0.76 -14.26
CA ARG A 155 -9.25 -2.19 -14.09
C ARG A 155 -9.71 -2.80 -15.41
N VAL A 156 -9.16 -3.96 -15.77
CA VAL A 156 -9.67 -4.75 -16.88
C VAL A 156 -11.01 -5.35 -16.45
N LYS A 157 -12.10 -4.98 -17.14
CA LYS A 157 -13.38 -5.67 -16.96
C LYS A 157 -13.23 -7.07 -17.53
N GLY A 158 -13.54 -8.11 -16.75
CA GLY A 158 -13.56 -9.48 -17.27
C GLY A 158 -14.43 -9.54 -18.52
N LYS A 159 -13.94 -10.20 -19.59
CA LYS A 159 -14.83 -10.62 -20.67
C LYS A 159 -15.90 -11.48 -20.01
N LYS A 160 -17.18 -11.10 -20.12
CA LYS A 160 -18.25 -12.11 -19.98
C LYS A 160 -17.95 -13.13 -21.07
N GLU A 161 -17.51 -14.33 -20.70
CA GLU A 161 -17.56 -15.45 -21.61
C GLU A 161 -19.02 -15.63 -22.01
N ILE A 162 -19.35 -15.22 -23.22
CA ILE A 162 -20.60 -15.60 -23.86
C ILE A 162 -20.36 -17.04 -24.27
N SER A 163 -20.74 -17.97 -23.39
CA SER A 163 -20.93 -19.37 -23.75
C SER A 163 -21.98 -19.40 -24.86
N SER A 164 -21.53 -19.52 -26.11
CA SER A 164 -22.39 -19.91 -27.22
C SER A 164 -22.77 -21.38 -27.00
N ARG A 165 -24.07 -21.60 -26.87
CA ARG A 165 -24.72 -22.90 -26.96
C ARG A 165 -24.45 -23.55 -28.31
#